data_AF-J9DDN1-F1
#
_entry.id   AF-J9DDN1-F1
#
_cell.length_a   1.000
_cell.length_b   1.000
_cell.length_c   1.000
_cell.angle_alpha   90.00
_cell.angle_beta   90.00
_cell.angle_gamma   90.00
#
_symmetry.space_group_name_H-M   'P 1'
#
loop_
_entity.id
_entity.type
_entity.pdbx_description
1 polymer ?
#
loop_
_entity_poly.entity_id
_entity_poly.type
_entity_poly.pdbx_seq_one_letter_code
_entity_poly.pdbx_strand_id
1 'polypeptide(L)' 'MPARRPGRPAPSEPSTWTVTDDWPDEVPITEAEIEVFEAWFGDLFDELFSTRH' A
#
# COMPACT_ATOMS: atom_id res chain seq x y z
N MET A 1 27.88 -30.49 17.25
CA MET A 1 27.12 -29.29 16.82
C MET A 1 26.62 -28.58 18.06
N PRO A 2 26.80 -27.25 18.25
CA PRO A 2 26.28 -26.56 19.42
C PRO A 2 24.75 -26.45 19.34
N ALA A 3 24.07 -26.69 20.47
CA ALA A 3 22.61 -26.65 20.56
C ALA A 3 22.09 -25.20 20.39
N ARG A 4 21.02 -25.04 19.60
CA ARG A 4 20.36 -23.74 19.40
C ARG A 4 19.76 -23.26 20.71
N ARG A 5 20.04 -22.01 21.10
CA ARG A 5 19.45 -21.39 22.31
C ARG A 5 17.92 -21.33 22.16
N PRO A 6 17.14 -21.89 23.09
CA PRO A 6 15.68 -21.75 23.07
C PRO A 6 15.34 -20.34 23.56
N GLY A 7 14.67 -19.54 22.74
CA GLY A 7 14.21 -18.23 23.21
C GLY A 7 13.78 -17.21 22.16
N ARG A 8 14.13 -17.39 20.87
CA ARG A 8 13.58 -16.54 19.81
C ARG A 8 12.47 -17.31 19.09
N PRO A 9 11.19 -16.89 19.21
CA PRO A 9 10.13 -17.37 18.33
C PRO A 9 10.57 -17.20 16.87
N ALA A 10 10.26 -18.19 16.03
CA ALA A 10 10.49 -18.04 14.60
C ALA A 10 9.78 -16.75 14.12
N PRO A 11 10.40 -15.96 13.22
CA PRO A 11 9.69 -14.87 12.56
C PRO A 11 8.37 -15.39 12.02
N SER A 12 7.28 -14.67 12.25
CA SER A 12 5.96 -15.08 11.77
C SER A 12 6.00 -15.23 10.26
N GLU A 13 5.52 -16.36 9.74
CA GLU A 13 5.34 -16.55 8.30
C GLU A 13 4.37 -15.47 7.79
N PRO A 14 4.69 -14.72 6.71
CA PRO A 14 3.85 -13.63 6.21
C PRO A 14 2.41 -14.06 5.90
N SER A 15 2.20 -15.34 5.59
CA SER A 15 0.88 -15.96 5.38
C SER A 15 -0.01 -16.00 6.62
N THR A 16 0.54 -15.74 7.81
CA THR A 16 -0.22 -15.68 9.08
C THR A 16 -0.62 -14.26 9.45
N TRP A 17 -0.28 -13.24 8.65
CA TRP A 17 -0.67 -11.87 8.93
C TRP A 17 -2.14 -11.63 8.55
N THR A 18 -2.90 -11.10 9.49
CA THR A 18 -4.25 -10.60 9.24
C THR A 18 -4.14 -9.25 8.54
N VAL A 19 -4.65 -9.16 7.32
CA VAL A 19 -4.82 -7.89 6.61
C VAL A 19 -6.17 -7.32 7.01
N THR A 20 -6.15 -6.19 7.71
CA THR A 20 -7.35 -5.44 8.07
C THR A 20 -7.31 -4.10 7.34
N ASP A 21 -8.46 -3.67 6.83
CA ASP A 21 -8.62 -2.33 6.31
C ASP A 21 -9.02 -1.40 7.47
N ASP A 22 -8.02 -0.74 8.05
CA ASP A 22 -8.18 0.18 9.18
C ASP A 22 -8.30 1.64 8.71
N TRP A 23 -8.68 1.88 7.45
CA TRP A 23 -8.84 3.22 6.91
C TRP A 23 -10.10 3.91 7.45
N PRO A 24 -10.04 5.24 7.65
CA PRO A 24 -11.23 6.04 7.97
C PRO A 24 -12.18 6.11 6.76
N ASP A 25 -13.46 6.39 7.02
CA ASP A 25 -14.47 6.62 5.97
C ASP A 25 -14.04 7.71 4.97
N GLU A 26 -13.32 8.72 5.45
CA GLU A 26 -12.70 9.76 4.64
C GLU A 26 -11.20 9.81 4.93
N VAL A 27 -10.38 9.50 3.92
CA VAL A 27 -8.93 9.62 3.99
C VAL A 27 -8.54 11.05 3.60
N PRO A 28 -7.94 11.84 4.50
CA PRO A 28 -7.48 13.19 4.15
C PRO A 28 -6.32 13.09 3.17
N ILE A 29 -6.45 13.77 2.02
CA ILE A 29 -5.40 13.88 1.00
C ILE A 29 -5.01 15.35 0.88
N THR A 30 -3.72 15.63 0.84
CA THR A 30 -3.16 16.97 0.67
C THR A 30 -2.98 17.34 -0.81
N GLU A 31 -2.91 18.64 -1.12
CA GLU A 31 -2.65 19.11 -2.50
C GLU A 31 -1.33 18.57 -3.04
N ALA A 32 -0.28 18.52 -2.22
CA ALA A 32 1.02 17.97 -2.62
C ALA A 32 0.96 16.46 -2.94
N GLU A 33 0.09 15.70 -2.27
CA GLU A 33 -0.13 14.29 -2.61
C GLU A 33 -0.89 14.18 -3.95
N ILE A 34 -1.89 15.02 -4.19
CA ILE A 34 -2.62 15.07 -5.46
C ILE A 34 -1.66 15.34 -6.63
N GLU A 35 -0.73 16.29 -6.49
CA GLU A 35 0.29 16.58 -7.51
C GLU A 35 1.16 15.35 -7.84
N VAL A 36 1.52 14.56 -6.82
CA VAL A 36 2.27 13.31 -7.02
C VAL A 36 1.41 12.27 -7.74
N PHE A 37 0.12 12.15 -7.42
CA PHE A 37 -0.79 11.28 -8.16
C PHE A 37 -0.90 11.70 -9.62
N GLU A 38 -1.07 12.99 -9.91
CA GLU A 38 -1.17 13.51 -11.28
C GLU A 38 0.12 13.34 -12.08
N ALA A 39 1.29 13.53 -11.46
CA ALA A 39 2.57 13.36 -12.13
C ALA A 39 2.85 11.91 -12.60
N TRP A 40 2.26 10.92 -11.93
CA TRP A 40 2.45 9.50 -12.27
C TRP A 40 1.29 8.91 -13.07
N PHE A 41 0.08 9.41 -12.86
CA PHE A 41 -1.14 8.86 -13.46
C PHE A 41 -1.80 9.79 -14.49
N GLY A 42 -1.26 10.98 -14.74
CA GLY A 42 -1.82 11.96 -15.68
C GLY A 42 -2.07 11.36 -17.06
N ASP A 43 -1.04 10.74 -17.66
CA ASP A 43 -1.16 10.13 -18.99
C ASP A 43 -2.18 8.98 -19.02
N LEU A 44 -2.29 8.21 -17.92
CA LEU A 44 -3.26 7.13 -17.79
C LEU A 44 -4.69 7.68 -17.69
N PHE A 45 -4.89 8.77 -16.96
CA PHE A 45 -6.19 9.42 -16.86
C PHE A 45 -6.59 10.06 -18.18
N ASP A 46 -5.66 10.72 -18.87
CA ASP A 46 -5.91 11.27 -20.20
C ASP A 46 -6.33 10.16 -21.17
N GLU A 47 -5.67 9.00 -21.16
CA GLU A 47 -6.07 7.83 -21.96
C GLU A 47 -7.46 7.30 -21.57
N LEU A 48 -7.73 7.12 -20.27
CA LEU A 48 -9.00 6.58 -19.77
C LEU A 48 -10.20 7.50 -20.08
N PHE A 49 -9.98 8.81 -20.09
CA PHE A 49 -11.04 9.80 -20.28
C PHE A 49 -11.08 10.39 -21.70
N SER A 50 -10.11 10.09 -22.56
CA SER A 50 -10.08 10.53 -23.97
C SER A 50 -11.24 10.03 -24.83
N THR A 51 -11.94 8.96 -24.43
CA THR A 51 -13.07 8.40 -25.22
C THR A 51 -14.46 8.87 -24.79
N ARG A 52 -14.56 9.81 -23.84
CA ARG A 52 -15.85 10.39 -23.42
C ARG A 52 -15.90 11.90 -23.63
N HIS A 53 -15.68 12.33 -24.86
CA HIS A 53 -15.96 13.68 -25.32
C HIS A 53 -16.61 13.71 -26.71
#